data_AF-A0A820FPN8-F1
#
_entry.id   AF-A0A820FPN8-F1
#
_cell.length_a   1.000
_cell.length_b   1.000
_cell.length_c   1.000
_cell.angle_alpha   90.00
_cell.angle_beta   90.00
_cell.angle_gamma   90.00
#
_symmetry.space_group_name_H-M   'P 1'
#
loop_
_entity.id
_entity.type
_entity.pdbx_description
1 polymer ?
#
loop_
_entity_poly.entity_id
_entity_poly.type
_entity_poly.pdbx_seq_one_letter_code
_entity_poly.pdbx_strand_id
1 'polypeptide(L)'
;FLGASIAMLVAMNFGLISRIISAYQPDPQTVINAFCKARTYFGQSSVMSYRWMLTMACIDRYTSSTANARIRSFANPRIACRVIFIIVIIWIIVPWHNWIFLNINGTACVWTSASVATYNSALVIT
;
A
#
# COMPACT_ATOMS: atom_id res chain seq x y z
N PHE A 1 1.83 15.23 3.19
CA PHE A 1 3.07 14.81 3.86
C PHE A 1 2.81 13.95 5.10
N LEU A 2 2.17 14.47 6.16
CA LEU A 2 1.87 13.69 7.39
C LEU A 2 1.19 12.33 7.13
N GLY A 3 0.15 12.28 6.29
CA GLY A 3 -0.53 11.01 5.96
C GLY A 3 0.38 9.97 5.28
N ALA A 4 1.26 10.43 4.37
CA ALA A 4 2.22 9.54 3.71
C ALA A 4 3.26 9.02 4.69
N SER A 5 3.74 9.86 5.62
CA SER A 5 4.66 9.46 6.67
C SER A 5 4.03 8.42 7.60
N ILE A 6 2.78 8.59 8.01
CA ILE A 6 2.07 7.62 8.86
C ILE A 6 1.90 6.28 8.13
N ALA A 7 1.48 6.30 6.86
CA ALA A 7 1.33 5.08 6.06
C ALA A 7 2.66 4.33 5.91
N MET A 8 3.75 5.05 5.70
CA MET A 8 5.10 4.46 5.58
C MET A 8 5.60 3.91 6.92
N LEU A 9 5.28 4.57 8.04
CA LEU A 9 5.65 4.14 9.38
C LEU A 9 4.91 2.85 9.75
N VAL A 10 3.63 2.74 9.40
CA VAL A 10 2.85 1.49 9.54
C VAL A 10 3.46 0.39 8.68
N ALA A 11 3.75 0.66 7.40
CA ALA A 11 4.40 -0.30 6.50
C ALA A 11 5.72 -0.84 7.06
N MET A 12 6.55 0.07 7.57
CA MET A 12 7.87 -0.22 8.10
C MET A 12 7.79 -1.08 9.37
N ASN A 13 6.85 -0.79 10.27
CA ASN A 13 6.63 -1.60 11.48
C ASN A 13 6.20 -3.03 11.13
N PHE A 14 5.22 -3.20 10.24
CA PHE A 14 4.80 -4.54 9.80
C PHE A 14 5.91 -5.30 9.08
N GLY A 15 6.70 -4.60 8.26
CA GLY A 15 7.86 -5.17 7.58
C GLY A 15 8.97 -5.61 8.55
N LEU A 16 9.31 -4.77 9.54
CA LEU A 16 10.33 -5.05 10.55
C LEU A 16 9.93 -6.17 11.51
N ILE A 17 8.69 -6.14 12.01
CA ILE A 17 8.17 -7.19 12.92
C ILE A 17 8.26 -8.56 12.22
N SER A 18 7.86 -8.61 10.95
CA SER A 18 7.95 -9.86 10.17
C SER A 18 9.39 -10.35 9.99
N ARG A 19 10.37 -9.45 9.88
CA ARG A 19 11.80 -9.77 9.77
C ARG A 19 12.39 -10.25 11.09
N ILE A 20 12.01 -9.63 12.20
CA ILE A 20 12.53 -9.99 13.53
C ILE A 20 12.02 -11.37 13.95
N ILE A 21 10.74 -11.69 13.69
CA ILE A 21 10.18 -13.01 14.02
C ILE A 21 10.82 -14.11 13.18
N SER A 22 11.07 -13.84 11.89
CA SER A 22 11.83 -14.72 10.98
C SER A 22 13.27 -15.02 11.47
N ALA A 23 13.89 -14.09 12.21
CA ALA A 23 15.25 -14.28 12.73
C ALA A 23 15.33 -15.22 13.96
N TYR A 24 14.23 -15.43 14.67
CA TYR A 24 14.21 -16.19 15.93
C TYR A 24 13.50 -17.55 15.85
N GLN A 25 12.64 -17.77 14.85
CA GLN A 25 11.83 -18.98 14.70
C GLN A 25 11.67 -19.34 13.21
N PRO A 26 11.36 -20.61 12.86
CA PRO A 26 11.03 -20.98 11.48
C PRO A 26 9.96 -20.04 10.92
N ASP A 27 10.19 -19.55 9.70
CA ASP A 27 9.45 -18.42 9.12
C ASP A 27 7.93 -18.58 9.30
N PRO A 28 7.25 -17.73 10.09
CA PRO A 28 5.81 -17.81 10.30
C PRO A 28 5.03 -17.59 9.00
N GLN A 29 5.68 -17.03 7.98
CA GLN A 29 5.16 -16.91 6.62
C GLN A 29 4.91 -18.26 5.93
N THR A 30 5.60 -19.30 6.37
CA THR A 30 5.58 -20.65 5.78
C THR A 30 4.73 -21.62 6.60
N VAL A 31 4.43 -21.25 7.85
CA VAL A 31 3.66 -22.07 8.79
C VAL A 31 2.22 -21.56 8.90
N ILE A 32 2.02 -20.24 8.89
CA ILE A 32 0.71 -19.61 9.14
C ILE A 32 0.23 -18.90 7.89
N ASN A 33 -0.74 -19.50 7.19
CA ASN A 33 -1.30 -18.97 5.95
C ASN A 33 -1.91 -17.57 6.14
N ALA A 34 -2.57 -17.35 7.28
CA ALA A 34 -3.13 -16.04 7.64
C ALA A 34 -2.05 -14.96 7.78
N PHE A 35 -0.87 -15.30 8.31
CA PHE A 35 0.22 -14.34 8.49
C PHE A 35 0.84 -13.93 7.16
N CYS A 36 1.04 -14.88 6.25
CA CYS A 36 1.49 -14.54 4.90
C CYS A 36 0.48 -13.61 4.19
N LYS A 37 -0.80 -13.97 4.21
CA LYS A 37 -1.87 -13.17 3.57
C LYS A 37 -1.90 -11.75 4.12
N ALA A 38 -1.88 -11.62 5.44
CA ALA A 38 -1.88 -10.33 6.11
C ALA A 38 -0.65 -9.49 5.74
N ARG A 39 0.55 -10.08 5.74
CA ARG A 39 1.78 -9.35 5.40
C ARG A 39 1.76 -8.82 3.97
N THR A 40 1.36 -9.64 3.00
CA THR A 40 1.30 -9.21 1.59
C THR A 40 0.24 -8.13 1.39
N TYR A 41 -0.91 -8.27 2.05
CA TYR A 41 -1.98 -7.26 2.05
C TYR A 41 -1.51 -5.92 2.62
N PHE A 42 -0.96 -5.90 3.84
CA PHE A 42 -0.49 -4.67 4.48
C PHE A 42 0.70 -4.05 3.77
N GLY A 43 1.63 -4.88 3.27
CA GLY A 43 2.78 -4.42 2.50
C GLY A 43 2.34 -3.69 1.24
N GLN A 44 1.47 -4.31 0.43
CA GLN A 44 1.02 -3.70 -0.81
C GLN A 44 0.16 -2.45 -0.57
N SER A 45 -0.83 -2.52 0.34
CA SER A 45 -1.72 -1.38 0.62
C SER A 45 -0.95 -0.15 1.08
N SER A 46 0.06 -0.35 1.94
CA SER A 46 0.84 0.76 2.50
C SER A 46 1.78 1.40 1.47
N VAL A 47 2.48 0.60 0.66
CA VAL A 47 3.37 1.10 -0.40
C VAL A 47 2.58 1.87 -1.46
N MET A 48 1.41 1.36 -1.86
CA MET A 48 0.57 2.04 -2.84
C MET A 48 -0.02 3.32 -2.30
N SER A 49 -0.58 3.29 -1.08
CA SER A 49 -1.10 4.49 -0.42
C SER A 49 -0.02 5.57 -0.32
N TYR A 50 1.22 5.19 0.00
CA TYR A 50 2.36 6.11 0.04
C TYR A 50 2.63 6.78 -1.32
N ARG A 51 2.74 6.01 -2.41
CA ARG A 51 3.00 6.56 -3.77
C ARG A 51 1.90 7.52 -4.20
N TRP A 52 0.64 7.19 -3.96
CA TRP A 52 -0.50 8.04 -4.31
C TRP A 52 -0.63 9.29 -3.43
N MET A 53 -0.34 9.20 -2.14
CA MET A 53 -0.29 10.38 -1.27
C MET A 53 0.87 11.31 -1.64
N LEU A 54 2.01 10.76 -2.09
CA LEU A 54 3.17 11.54 -2.51
C LEU A 54 2.88 12.28 -3.82
N THR A 55 2.33 11.59 -4.82
CA THR A 55 1.94 12.21 -6.10
C THR A 55 0.91 13.32 -5.90
N MET A 56 -0.12 13.10 -5.08
CA MET A 56 -1.09 14.14 -4.72
C MET A 56 -0.46 15.32 -3.98
N ALA A 57 0.53 15.08 -3.11
CA ALA A 57 1.25 16.16 -2.44
C ALA A 57 2.08 17.00 -3.42
N CYS A 58 2.66 16.39 -4.46
CA CYS A 58 3.35 17.10 -5.53
C CYS A 58 2.38 17.92 -6.38
N ILE A 59 1.20 17.37 -6.71
CA ILE A 59 0.14 18.09 -7.43
C ILE A 59 -0.34 19.27 -6.60
N ASP A 60 -0.61 19.10 -5.30
CA ASP A 60 -1.02 20.17 -4.40
C ASP A 60 -0.01 21.32 -4.40
N ARG A 61 1.29 21.02 -4.27
CA ARG A 61 2.36 22.03 -4.38
C ARG A 61 2.38 22.70 -5.75
N TYR A 62 2.27 21.95 -6.85
CA TYR A 62 2.22 22.52 -8.20
C TYR A 62 1.03 23.48 -8.38
N THR A 63 -0.15 23.09 -7.91
CA THR A 63 -1.35 23.93 -7.97
C THR A 63 -1.23 25.19 -7.11
N SER A 64 -0.50 25.13 -6.00
CA SER A 64 -0.23 26.28 -5.12
C SER A 64 0.74 27.29 -5.73
N SER A 65 1.71 26.84 -6.53
CA SER A 65 2.75 27.68 -7.15
C SER A 65 2.32 28.28 -8.50
N THR A 66 1.18 27.85 -9.05
CA THR A 66 0.69 28.32 -10.35
C THR A 66 -0.01 29.68 -10.21
N ALA A 67 0.29 30.63 -11.10
CA ALA A 67 -0.30 31.98 -11.10
C ALA A 67 -1.79 32.03 -11.51
N ASN A 68 -2.34 30.92 -12.02
CA ASN A 68 -3.72 30.84 -12.48
C ASN A 68 -4.68 30.64 -11.30
N ALA A 69 -5.55 31.62 -11.04
CA ALA A 69 -6.49 31.62 -9.91
C ALA A 69 -7.45 30.41 -9.90
N ARG A 70 -7.80 29.87 -11.07
CA ARG A 70 -8.67 28.70 -11.19
C ARG A 70 -8.01 27.43 -10.63
N ILE A 71 -6.71 27.27 -10.90
CA ILE A 71 -5.90 26.13 -10.44
C ILE A 71 -5.57 26.28 -8.94
N ARG A 72 -5.33 27.51 -8.48
CA ARG A 72 -5.11 27.81 -7.06
C ARG A 72 -6.34 27.52 -6.18
N SER A 73 -7.56 27.65 -6.73
CA SER A 73 -8.79 27.31 -5.98
C SER A 73 -8.91 25.81 -5.65
N PHE A 74 -8.21 24.95 -6.39
CA PHE A 74 -8.16 23.51 -6.15
C PHE A 74 -7.28 23.13 -4.95
N ALA A 75 -6.34 23.99 -4.55
CA ALA A 75 -5.48 23.81 -3.37
C ALA A 75 -6.23 24.09 -2.05
N ASN A 76 -7.46 23.59 -1.93
CA ASN A 76 -8.27 23.74 -0.73
C ASN A 76 -8.02 22.54 0.20
N PRO A 77 -7.69 22.77 1.49
CA PRO A 77 -7.43 21.68 2.44
C PRO A 77 -8.61 20.71 2.59
N ARG A 78 -9.85 21.17 2.38
CA ARG A 78 -11.04 20.30 2.41
C ARG A 78 -11.05 19.30 1.25
N ILE A 79 -10.60 19.71 0.06
CA ILE A 79 -10.51 18.85 -1.12
C ILE A 79 -9.36 17.85 -0.91
N ALA A 80 -8.21 18.31 -0.43
CA ALA A 80 -7.07 17.44 -0.12
C ALA A 80 -7.45 16.33 0.87
N CYS A 81 -8.21 16.65 1.93
CA CYS A 81 -8.68 15.64 2.88
C CYS A 81 -9.63 14.60 2.25
N ARG A 82 -10.58 15.04 1.39
CA ARG A 82 -11.48 14.14 0.68
C ARG A 82 -10.72 13.20 -0.26
N VAL A 83 -9.74 13.72 -1.01
CA VAL A 83 -8.91 12.91 -1.90
C VAL A 83 -8.10 11.89 -1.11
N ILE A 84 -7.48 12.29 0.01
CA ILE A 84 -6.75 11.36 0.88
C ILE A 84 -7.66 10.22 1.35
N PHE A 85 -8.87 10.54 1.80
CA PHE A 85 -9.83 9.53 2.26
C PHE A 85 -10.22 8.55 1.14
N ILE A 86 -10.49 9.07 -0.07
CA ILE A 86 -10.81 8.24 -1.25
C ILE A 86 -9.64 7.32 -1.60
N ILE A 87 -8.40 7.85 -1.61
CA ILE A 87 -7.18 7.07 -1.88
C ILE A 87 -7.05 5.93 -0.87
N VAL A 88 -7.19 6.22 0.42
CA VAL A 88 -7.10 5.20 1.48
C VAL A 88 -8.15 4.11 1.28
N ILE A 89 -9.40 4.47 0.99
CA ILE A 89 -10.47 3.49 0.75
C ILE A 89 -10.16 2.60 -0.45
N ILE A 90 -9.77 3.19 -1.58
CA ILE A 90 -9.45 2.45 -2.80
C ILE A 90 -8.31 1.47 -2.54
N TRP A 91 -7.25 1.92 -1.86
CA TRP A 91 -6.06 1.10 -1.60
C TRP A 91 -6.22 0.08 -0.46
N ILE A 92 -7.32 0.13 0.29
CA ILE A 92 -7.75 -0.94 1.20
C ILE A 92 -8.56 -2.00 0.45
N ILE A 93 -9.45 -1.58 -0.45
CA ILE A 93 -10.34 -2.49 -1.20
C ILE A 93 -9.57 -3.27 -2.27
N VAL A 94 -8.70 -2.60 -3.02
CA VAL A 94 -7.94 -3.22 -4.12
C VAL A 94 -7.20 -4.47 -3.65
N PRO A 95 -6.34 -4.46 -2.62
CA PRO A 95 -5.58 -5.65 -2.20
C PRO A 95 -6.41 -6.74 -1.51
N TRP A 96 -7.74 -6.57 -1.35
CA TRP A 96 -8.61 -7.60 -0.77
C TRP A 96 -8.54 -8.94 -1.51
N HIS A 97 -8.35 -8.90 -2.85
CA HIS A 97 -8.19 -10.11 -3.66
C HIS A 97 -7.00 -10.97 -3.22
N ASN A 98 -5.94 -10.37 -2.67
CA ASN A 98 -4.77 -11.08 -2.20
C ASN A 98 -5.09 -12.06 -1.07
N TRP A 99 -6.05 -11.70 -0.21
CA TRP A 99 -6.46 -12.55 0.90
C TRP A 99 -7.00 -13.90 0.42
N ILE A 100 -7.62 -13.93 -0.77
CA ILE A 100 -8.24 -15.11 -1.34
C ILE A 100 -7.20 -15.93 -2.12
N PHE A 101 -6.40 -15.26 -2.96
CA PHE A 101 -5.55 -15.93 -3.96
C PHE A 101 -4.13 -16.29 -3.50
N LEU A 102 -3.70 -15.87 -2.31
CA LEU A 102 -2.44 -16.31 -1.71
C LEU A 102 -2.62 -17.66 -1.01
N ASN A 103 -1.64 -18.54 -1.16
CA ASN A 103 -1.60 -19.79 -0.41
C ASN A 103 -0.15 -20.18 -0.11
N ILE A 104 0.03 -20.99 0.92
CA ILE A 104 1.33 -21.57 1.23
C ILE A 104 1.50 -22.82 0.38
N ASN A 105 2.57 -22.86 -0.41
CA ASN A 105 2.98 -24.07 -1.14
C ASN A 105 4.42 -24.41 -0.74
N GLY A 106 4.59 -25.39 0.14
CA GLY A 106 5.88 -25.73 0.74
C GLY A 106 6.39 -24.61 1.67
N THR A 107 7.62 -24.15 1.45
CA THR A 107 8.29 -23.09 2.23
C THR A 107 8.10 -21.68 1.65
N ALA A 108 7.29 -21.54 0.60
CA ALA A 108 7.05 -20.26 -0.03
C ALA A 108 5.57 -19.89 0.03
N CYS A 109 5.32 -18.61 0.21
CA CYS A 109 3.98 -18.08 0.04
C CYS A 109 3.83 -17.57 -1.38
N VAL A 110 2.98 -18.25 -2.14
CA VAL A 110 2.87 -18.08 -3.59
C VAL A 110 1.42 -17.83 -3.99
N TRP A 111 1.28 -17.19 -5.13
CA TRP A 111 -0.01 -17.00 -5.78
C TRP A 111 -0.51 -18.33 -6.30
N THR A 112 -1.78 -18.62 -6.05
CA THR A 112 -2.46 -19.82 -6.54
C THR A 112 -2.55 -19.88 -8.07
N SER A 113 -2.45 -18.73 -8.76
CA SER A 113 -2.54 -18.64 -10.21
C SER A 113 -1.55 -17.60 -10.78
N ALA A 114 -0.98 -17.91 -11.95
CA ALA A 114 -0.03 -17.04 -12.64
C ALA A 114 -0.66 -15.73 -13.13
N SER A 115 -1.98 -15.73 -13.41
CA SER A 115 -2.76 -14.55 -13.76
C SER A 115 -2.83 -13.54 -12.61
N VAL A 116 -2.98 -14.01 -11.37
CA VAL A 116 -3.01 -13.11 -10.20
C VAL A 116 -1.61 -12.60 -9.86
N ALA A 117 -0.58 -13.44 -10.04
CA ALA A 117 0.81 -13.01 -9.87
C ALA A 117 1.20 -11.87 -10.84
N THR A 118 0.77 -11.98 -12.11
CA THR A 118 1.01 -10.97 -13.15
C THR A 118 0.18 -9.70 -12.95
N TYR A 119 -1.08 -9.83 -12.52
CA TYR A 119 -1.89 -8.67 -12.12
C TYR A 119 -1.25 -7.91 -10.97
N ASN A 120 -0.82 -8.62 -9.93
CA ASN A 120 -0.20 -8.01 -8.76
C ASN A 120 1.15 -7.35 -9.09
N SER A 121 1.98 -7.96 -9.95
CA SER A 121 3.25 -7.35 -10.37
C SER A 121 3.04 -6.10 -11.23
N ALA A 122 2.05 -6.10 -12.13
CA ALA A 122 1.67 -4.91 -12.88
C ALA A 122 1.25 -3.77 -11.95
N LEU A 123 0.40 -4.07 -10.96
CA LEU A 123 -0.07 -3.12 -9.95
C LEU A 123 1.03 -2.58 -9.03
N VAL A 124 2.09 -3.36 -8.83
CA VAL A 124 3.27 -2.93 -8.06
C VAL A 124 4.18 -1.99 -8.86
N ILE A 125 4.27 -2.20 -10.17
CA ILE A 125 5.18 -1.46 -11.06
C ILE A 125 4.57 -0.12 -11.49
N THR A 126 3.28 -0.09 -11.86
CA THR A 126 2.53 1.15 -12.14
C THR A 126 2.38 2.00 -10.88
#